data_AF-A0A7W9TWH8-F1
#
_entry.id   AF-A0A7W9TWH8-F1
#
_cell.length_a   1.000
_cell.length_b   1.000
_cell.length_c   1.000
_cell.angle_alpha   90.00
_cell.angle_beta   90.00
_cell.angle_gamma   90.00
#
_symmetry.space_group_name_H-M   'P 1'
#
loop_
_entity.id
_entity.type
_entity.pdbx_description
1 polymer ?
#
loop_
_entity_poly.entity_id
_entity_poly.type
_entity_poly.pdbx_seq_one_letter_code
_entity_poly.pdbx_strand_id
1 'polypeptide(L)'
;MMVQQSLRTAVGKWLDPKEGHTVRVLTVRRCPLGRIVSVCVEIDALHGSGPRALFFFRHADRVWRVFPPERARPAMRVDRLET
;
A
#
# COMPACT_ATOMS: atom_id res chain seq x y z
N MET A 1 -19.13 9.05 -7.21
CA MET A 1 -18.11 8.39 -8.05
C MET A 1 -16.96 7.95 -7.16
N MET A 2 -16.77 6.65 -6.92
CA MET A 2 -15.59 6.16 -6.18
C MET A 2 -14.37 6.26 -7.07
N VAL A 3 -13.48 7.23 -6.81
CA VAL A 3 -12.21 7.36 -7.53
C VAL A 3 -11.34 6.16 -7.15
N GLN A 4 -11.24 5.18 -8.05
CA GLN A 4 -10.28 4.10 -7.93
C GLN A 4 -8.87 4.71 -8.07
N GLN A 5 -8.20 4.99 -6.94
CA GLN A 5 -6.83 5.48 -7.00
C GLN A 5 -5.91 4.34 -7.46
N SER A 6 -5.26 4.53 -8.61
CA SER A 6 -4.24 3.62 -9.12
C SER A 6 -2.98 3.67 -8.25
N LEU A 7 -2.17 2.60 -8.27
CA LEU A 7 -0.88 2.60 -7.57
C LEU A 7 0.01 3.75 -8.07
N ARG A 8 -0.01 4.00 -9.39
CA ARG A 8 0.74 5.10 -10.02
C ARG A 8 0.38 6.46 -9.43
N THR A 9 -0.90 6.72 -9.19
CA THR A 9 -1.36 7.97 -8.58
C THR A 9 -0.88 8.11 -7.13
N ALA A 10 -0.87 7.02 -6.36
CA ALA A 10 -0.33 7.03 -5.00
C ALA A 10 1.19 7.24 -4.97
N VAL A 11 1.92 6.57 -5.86
CA VAL A 11 3.36 6.75 -6.03
C VAL A 11 3.68 8.21 -6.37
N GLY A 12 2.96 8.82 -7.30
CA GLY A 12 3.11 10.23 -7.65
C GLY A 12 2.93 11.15 -6.43
N LYS A 13 1.90 10.90 -5.62
CA LYS A 13 1.61 11.73 -4.43
C LYS A 13 2.68 11.65 -3.33
N TRP A 14 3.27 10.47 -3.13
CA TRP A 14 4.15 10.23 -1.98
C TRP A 14 5.64 10.25 -2.30
N LEU A 15 6.03 9.79 -3.49
CA LEU A 15 7.44 9.71 -3.90
C LEU A 15 7.85 10.86 -4.83
N ASP A 16 6.89 11.56 -5.45
CA ASP A 16 7.14 12.65 -6.41
C ASP A 16 8.26 12.33 -7.42
N PRO A 17 8.13 11.23 -8.20
CA PRO A 17 9.12 10.90 -9.22
C PRO A 17 9.16 11.99 -10.28
N LYS A 18 10.26 12.75 -10.30
CA LYS A 18 10.59 13.76 -11.33
C LYS A 18 11.20 13.12 -12.58
N GLU A 19 11.31 13.90 -13.65
CA GLU A 19 12.03 13.46 -14.86
C GLU A 19 13.45 13.00 -14.51
N GLY A 20 13.83 11.85 -15.08
CA GLY A 20 15.09 11.17 -14.78
C GLY A 20 15.03 10.15 -13.63
N HIS A 21 13.96 10.12 -12.84
CA HIS A 21 13.80 9.08 -11.81
C HIS A 21 13.33 7.75 -12.41
N THR A 22 14.04 6.67 -12.06
CA THR A 22 13.57 5.31 -12.30
C THR A 22 12.71 4.84 -11.14
N VAL A 23 11.46 4.48 -11.42
CA VAL A 23 10.54 3.85 -10.46
C VAL A 23 10.64 2.33 -10.58
N ARG A 24 10.95 1.63 -9.49
CA ARG A 24 11.06 0.17 -9.42
C ARG A 24 10.10 -0.40 -8.38
N VAL A 25 9.51 -1.55 -8.70
CA VAL A 25 8.74 -2.34 -7.73
C VAL A 25 9.67 -3.39 -7.14
N LEU A 26 9.99 -3.26 -5.85
CA LEU A 26 10.91 -4.17 -5.16
C LEU A 26 10.21 -5.44 -4.68
N THR A 27 8.96 -5.34 -4.25
CA THR A 27 8.24 -6.48 -3.66
C THR A 27 6.74 -6.34 -3.85
N VAL A 28 6.07 -7.44 -4.17
CA VAL A 28 4.61 -7.54 -4.21
C VAL A 28 4.16 -8.61 -3.23
N ARG A 29 3.42 -8.22 -2.20
CA ARG A 29 2.84 -9.14 -1.22
C ARG A 29 1.38 -9.42 -1.58
N ARG A 30 1.01 -10.69 -1.51
CA ARG A 30 -0.35 -11.18 -1.79
C ARG A 30 -0.90 -11.89 -0.55
N CYS A 31 -2.22 -11.87 -0.38
CA CYS A 31 -2.88 -12.74 0.59
C CYS A 31 -3.05 -14.16 0.02
N PRO A 32 -3.46 -15.14 0.85
CA PRO A 32 -3.69 -16.52 0.38
C PRO A 32 -4.71 -16.63 -0.76
N LEU A 33 -5.65 -15.69 -0.88
CA LEU A 33 -6.63 -15.60 -1.96
C LEU A 33 -6.06 -14.97 -3.26
N GLY A 34 -4.74 -14.79 -3.36
CA GLY A 34 -4.06 -14.23 -4.53
C GLY A 34 -4.17 -12.71 -4.72
N ARG A 35 -4.96 -12.02 -3.88
CA ARG A 35 -5.11 -10.54 -3.96
C ARG A 35 -3.86 -9.84 -3.45
N ILE A 36 -3.41 -8.82 -4.17
CA ILE A 36 -2.29 -7.98 -3.74
C ILE A 36 -2.71 -7.17 -2.51
N VAL A 37 -1.94 -7.28 -1.43
CA VAL A 37 -2.17 -6.58 -0.16
C VAL A 37 -1.18 -5.45 0.07
N SER A 38 0.03 -5.56 -0.46
CA SER A 38 0.98 -4.45 -0.43
C SER A 38 2.04 -4.55 -1.52
N VAL A 39 2.61 -3.41 -1.90
CA VAL A 39 3.70 -3.29 -2.87
C VAL A 39 4.76 -2.36 -2.31
N CYS A 40 6.03 -2.75 -2.36
CA CYS A 40 7.15 -1.86 -2.08
C CYS A 40 7.60 -1.22 -3.39
N VAL A 41 7.63 0.11 -3.44
CA VAL A 41 8.09 0.88 -4.60
C VAL A 41 9.27 1.72 -4.17
N GLU A 42 10.33 1.67 -4.96
CA GLU A 42 11.53 2.47 -4.82
C GLU A 42 11.65 3.43 -6.00
N ILE A 43 12.16 4.63 -5.73
CA ILE A 43 12.71 5.52 -6.74
C ILE A 43 14.21 5.66 -6.51
N ASP A 44 14.96 5.73 -7.61
CA ASP A 44 16.40 5.90 -7.57
C ASP A 44 16.84 7.28 -7.03
N ALA A 45 18.12 7.36 -6.69
CA ALA A 45 18.76 8.59 -6.26
C ALA A 45 19.01 9.49 -7.46
N LEU A 46 18.45 10.70 -7.45
CA LEU A 46 18.92 11.79 -8.30
C LEU A 46 19.70 12.77 -7.42
N HIS A 47 20.81 13.28 -7.95
CA HIS A 47 21.62 14.33 -7.31
C HIS A 47 22.10 14.01 -5.88
N GLY A 48 22.49 12.75 -5.62
CA GLY A 48 23.15 12.36 -4.37
C GLY A 48 22.23 12.11 -3.15
N SER A 49 20.91 12.20 -3.31
CA SER A 49 19.94 12.05 -2.20
C SER A 49 19.69 10.61 -1.73
N GLY A 50 20.32 9.59 -2.34
CA GLY A 50 20.02 8.17 -2.06
C GLY A 50 18.64 7.72 -2.58
N PRO A 51 18.42 6.40 -2.73
CA PRO A 51 17.13 5.86 -3.18
C PRO A 51 16.06 6.06 -2.10
N ARG A 52 14.81 6.25 -2.52
CA ARG A 52 13.65 6.43 -1.62
C ARG A 52 12.63 5.33 -1.87
N ALA A 53 12.23 4.61 -0.83
CA ALA A 53 11.26 3.52 -0.95
C ALA A 53 10.08 3.68 0.02
N LEU A 54 8.89 3.29 -0.44
CA LEU A 54 7.67 3.26 0.36
C LEU A 54 6.87 1.99 0.11
N PHE A 55 6.21 1.52 1.16
CA PHE A 55 5.19 0.49 1.07
C PHE A 55 3.82 1.10 0.81
N PHE A 56 3.14 0.59 -0.21
CA PHE A 56 1.76 0.91 -0.52
C PHE A 56 0.89 -0.30 -0.20
N PHE A 57 -0.09 -0.14 0.67
CA PHE A 57 -1.02 -1.16 1.08
C PHE A 57 -2.34 -0.99 0.34
N ARG A 58 -2.90 -2.11 -0.13
CA ARG A 58 -4.21 -2.14 -0.77
C ARG A 58 -5.28 -2.29 0.30
N HIS A 59 -6.15 -1.28 0.42
CA HIS A 59 -7.26 -1.29 1.37
C HIS A 59 -8.52 -1.92 0.75
N ALA A 60 -9.51 -2.25 1.59
CA ALA A 60 -10.75 -2.93 1.18
C ALA A 60 -11.57 -2.11 0.17
N ASP A 61 -11.54 -0.78 0.32
CA ASP A 61 -12.11 0.22 -0.59
C ASP A 61 -11.37 0.33 -1.95
N ARG A 62 -10.36 -0.52 -2.18
CA ARG A 62 -9.55 -0.54 -3.38
C ARG A 62 -8.74 0.76 -3.58
N VAL A 63 -8.39 1.44 -2.49
CA VAL A 63 -7.45 2.57 -2.50
C VAL A 63 -6.07 2.10 -2.03
N TRP A 64 -5.01 2.73 -2.55
CA TRP A 64 -3.64 2.52 -2.07
C TRP A 64 -3.28 3.56 -1.01
N ARG A 65 -2.75 3.11 0.13
CA ARG A 65 -2.31 3.98 1.23
C ARG A 65 -0.93 3.57 1.73
N VAL A 66 -0.20 4.47 2.38
CA VAL A 66 1.15 4.18 2.92
C VAL A 66 1.14 3.54 4.30
N PHE A 67 -0.05 3.34 4.88
CA PHE A 67 -0.25 2.66 6.14
C PHE A 67 -1.01 1.34 5.93
N PRO A 68 -0.72 0.31 6.73
CA PRO A 68 -1.40 -0.98 6.63
C PRO A 68 -2.91 -0.82 6.88
N PRO A 69 -3.77 -1.64 6.24
CA PRO A 69 -5.18 -1.69 6.58
C PRO A 69 -5.33 -2.06 8.06
N GLU A 70 -6.39 -1.55 8.68
CA GLU A 70 -6.66 -1.84 10.07
C GLU A 70 -6.77 -3.35 10.25
N ARG A 71 -5.89 -3.93 11.10
CA ARG A 71 -6.02 -5.34 11.46
C ARG A 71 -7.37 -5.50 12.13
N ALA A 72 -8.13 -6.52 11.73
CA ALA A 72 -9.26 -6.99 12.52
C ALA A 72 -8.72 -7.26 13.93
N ARG A 73 -9.00 -6.34 14.86
CA ARG A 73 -8.61 -6.51 16.25
C ARG A 73 -9.49 -7.62 16.79
N PRO A 74 -8.94 -8.60 17.52
CA PRO A 74 -9.78 -9.54 18.26
C PRO A 74 -10.70 -8.71 19.15
N ALA A 75 -12.00 -8.80 18.88
CA ALA A 75 -13.05 -8.16 19.67
C ALA A 75 -13.67 -9.24 20.54
N MET A 76 -13.93 -8.91 21.81
CA MET A 76 -14.67 -9.80 22.70
C MET A 76 -16.09 -9.92 22.15
N ARG A 77 -16.45 -11.09 21.62
CA ARG A 77 -17.84 -11.39 21.25
C ARG A 77 -18.55 -11.83 22.52
N VAL A 78 -19.64 -11.15 22.88
CA VAL A 78 -20.64 -11.72 23.80
C VAL A 78 -21.38 -12.78 23.00
N ASP A 79 -21.00 -14.03 23.19
CA ASP A 79 -21.88 -15.14 22.88
C ASP A 79 -22.96 -15.14 23.96
N ARG A 80 -24.22 -14.99 23.56
CA ARG A 80 -25.34 -15.11 24.48
C ARG A 80 -25.34 -16.55 24.96
N LEU A 81 -25.07 -16.75 26.25
CA LEU A 81 -25.24 -18.05 26.87
C LEU A 81 -26.75 -18.32 26.91
N GLU A 82 -27.24 -19.00 25.88
CA GLU A 82 -28.58 -19.56 25.86
C GLU A 82 -28.67 -20.53 27.07
N THR A 83 -29.47 -20.14 28.06
CA THR A 83 -29.76 -20.93 29.27
C THR A 83 -30.97 -21.80 29.01
#